data_AF-A0A7C3D1E8-F1
#
_entry.id   AF-A0A7C3D1E8-F1
#
_cell.length_a   1.000
_cell.length_b   1.000
_cell.length_c   1.000
_cell.angle_alpha   90.00
_cell.angle_beta   90.00
_cell.angle_gamma   90.00
#
_symmetry.space_group_name_H-M   'P 1'
#
loop_
_entity.id
_entity.type
_entity.pdbx_description
1 polymer ?
#
loop_
_entity_poly.entity_id
_entity_poly.type
_entity_poly.pdbx_seq_one_letter_code
_entity_poly.pdbx_strand_id
1 'polypeptide(L)'
;KDVPAGLLELLKVQNLGPKTLALAYKELGVKSLEDLKRVIEDGSLAALPGMGPKKVENIKKGLELYETAQERISLGVALPIVEEVMSLLRERAGQWIGRMSPAGSLRRMRETVGDIDILCESDHGAEVIDVFAKLPIVDRVLAAGETKGSVIVQGGVQVDLRVVPTECYGSALQYFTGSKAHNIHLRDIAKRHGLKISEYGIFDVEHDKRLGGKDEEEIYHVMGMDWIPPELREDRGEIEAATEHRLPRLVEISDIRGDLHVHSKHSDGVATIEEMAEAARKLGYVYLGICDHSRSAKYAGGQEIDDLLAEVEEIRRLNEKLDGFRIYAGVEVDILADGSLDFPDDVLTQLDVVVASIHSGFKQNVTARLVKAMENPHVDIIGHPTGRLISKREGYEVDLEKVFDAAARTNTALEINAYYDRLDLSDLNARRAAEMGILLSVNTDAHHPEHLWMMRFGVGTARRAWLKPENIINCFDPAQLEKWLATHKK
;
A
#
# COMPACT_ATOMS: atom_id res chain seq x y z
N LYS A 1 -10.21 3.73 -39.24
CA LYS A 1 -9.58 2.40 -39.26
C LYS A 1 -9.40 2.00 -37.81
N ASP A 2 -10.17 1.03 -37.36
CA ASP A 2 -10.20 0.65 -35.95
C ASP A 2 -8.85 0.10 -35.51
N VAL A 3 -8.36 0.60 -34.37
CA VAL A 3 -7.17 0.07 -33.72
C VAL A 3 -7.56 -1.28 -33.11
N PRO A 4 -6.90 -2.40 -33.46
CA PRO A 4 -7.17 -3.69 -32.85
C PRO A 4 -7.11 -3.61 -31.32
N ALA A 5 -8.07 -4.21 -30.61
CA ALA A 5 -8.15 -4.12 -29.15
C ALA A 5 -6.85 -4.54 -28.44
N GLY A 6 -6.17 -5.58 -28.94
CA GLY A 6 -4.87 -6.03 -28.41
C GLY A 6 -3.74 -4.99 -28.50
N LEU A 7 -3.80 -4.04 -29.44
CA LEU A 7 -2.83 -2.93 -29.51
C LEU A 7 -3.07 -1.89 -28.41
N LEU A 8 -4.32 -1.65 -28.01
CA LEU A 8 -4.63 -0.72 -26.92
C LEU A 8 -4.14 -1.25 -25.57
N GLU A 9 -4.18 -2.56 -25.37
CA GLU A 9 -3.62 -3.19 -24.16
C GLU A 9 -2.10 -3.06 -24.09
N LEU A 10 -1.41 -3.25 -25.22
CA LEU A 10 0.06 -3.10 -25.27
C LEU A 10 0.54 -1.68 -24.93
N LEU A 11 -0.29 -0.64 -25.13
CA LEU A 11 0.04 0.73 -24.71
C LEU A 11 0.13 0.91 -23.19
N LYS A 12 -0.42 -0.03 -22.40
CA LYS A 12 -0.30 -0.04 -20.94
C LYS A 12 1.09 -0.51 -20.48
N VAL A 13 1.86 -1.17 -21.34
CA VAL A 13 3.21 -1.64 -21.03
C VAL A 13 4.17 -0.46 -20.93
N GLN A 14 4.86 -0.34 -19.79
CA GLN A 14 5.81 0.74 -19.57
C GLN A 14 6.90 0.73 -20.66
N ASN A 15 7.35 1.91 -21.09
CA ASN A 15 8.34 2.12 -22.14
C ASN A 15 7.91 1.72 -23.57
N LEU A 16 6.68 1.22 -23.75
CA LEU A 16 6.10 0.90 -25.06
C LEU A 16 5.18 2.02 -25.56
N GLY A 17 5.77 3.12 -26.03
CA GLY A 17 5.01 4.26 -26.54
C GLY A 17 4.32 4.01 -27.90
N PRO A 18 3.30 4.81 -28.28
CA PRO A 18 2.52 4.61 -29.51
C PRO A 18 3.33 4.49 -30.79
N LYS A 19 4.42 5.28 -30.92
CA LYS A 19 5.31 5.23 -32.09
C LYS A 19 6.08 3.91 -32.17
N THR A 20 6.57 3.42 -31.03
CA THR A 20 7.28 2.14 -30.95
C THR A 20 6.34 0.98 -31.26
N LEU A 21 5.14 1.00 -30.70
CA LEU A 21 4.13 -0.02 -30.93
C LEU A 21 3.67 -0.04 -32.39
N ALA A 22 3.44 1.12 -32.99
CA ALA A 22 3.09 1.22 -34.40
C ALA A 22 4.18 0.65 -35.32
N LEU A 23 5.45 0.87 -34.99
CA LEU A 23 6.58 0.29 -35.73
C LEU A 23 6.62 -1.24 -35.58
N ALA A 24 6.50 -1.76 -34.35
CA ALA A 24 6.47 -3.20 -34.09
C ALA A 24 5.27 -3.90 -34.76
N TYR A 25 4.09 -3.27 -34.74
CA TYR A 25 2.91 -3.76 -35.44
C TYR A 25 3.12 -3.82 -36.96
N LYS A 26 3.68 -2.75 -37.55
CA LYS A 26 3.86 -2.64 -39.00
C LYS A 26 4.94 -3.57 -39.53
N GLU A 27 6.09 -3.64 -38.85
CA GLU A 27 7.28 -4.33 -39.36
C GLU A 27 7.36 -5.79 -38.87
N LEU A 28 6.83 -6.09 -37.68
CA LEU A 28 6.92 -7.42 -37.05
C LEU A 28 5.56 -8.07 -36.76
N GLY A 29 4.46 -7.41 -37.13
CA GLY A 29 3.11 -7.96 -36.99
C GLY A 29 2.60 -8.06 -35.56
N VAL A 30 3.20 -7.34 -34.59
CA VAL A 30 2.85 -7.42 -33.16
C VAL A 30 1.42 -6.96 -32.89
N LYS A 31 0.52 -7.88 -32.50
CA LYS A 31 -0.90 -7.60 -32.19
C LYS A 31 -1.31 -7.96 -30.78
N SER A 32 -0.55 -8.81 -30.10
CA SER A 32 -0.80 -9.26 -28.72
C SER A 32 0.46 -9.24 -27.86
N LEU A 33 0.29 -9.53 -26.57
CA LEU A 33 1.40 -9.72 -25.63
C LEU A 33 2.30 -10.88 -26.06
N GLU A 34 1.75 -12.00 -26.52
CA GLU A 34 2.54 -13.13 -27.01
C GLU A 34 3.39 -12.75 -28.23
N ASP A 35 2.83 -11.96 -29.15
CA ASP A 35 3.61 -11.47 -30.29
C ASP A 35 4.77 -10.58 -29.84
N LEU A 36 4.51 -9.68 -28.88
CA LEU A 36 5.53 -8.79 -28.34
C LEU A 36 6.65 -9.59 -27.64
N LYS A 37 6.31 -10.61 -26.86
CA LYS A 37 7.27 -11.52 -26.23
C LYS A 37 8.15 -12.19 -27.27
N ARG A 38 7.51 -12.81 -28.26
CA ARG A 38 8.21 -13.54 -29.33
C ARG A 38 9.28 -12.66 -29.97
N VAL A 39 8.92 -11.44 -30.37
CA VAL A 39 9.87 -10.54 -31.06
C VAL A 39 10.96 -9.96 -30.14
N ILE A 40 10.75 -9.95 -28.82
CA ILE A 40 11.78 -9.60 -27.84
C ILE A 40 12.76 -10.78 -27.69
N GLU A 41 12.24 -11.99 -27.54
CA GLU A 41 13.02 -13.22 -27.31
C GLU A 41 13.85 -13.62 -28.52
N ASP A 42 13.27 -13.51 -29.73
CA ASP A 42 13.97 -13.84 -30.98
C ASP A 42 14.92 -12.72 -31.47
N GLY A 43 14.95 -11.58 -30.76
CA GLY A 43 15.81 -10.43 -31.04
C GLY A 43 15.34 -9.54 -32.20
N SER A 44 14.23 -9.87 -32.87
CA SER A 44 13.71 -9.11 -34.02
C SER A 44 13.34 -7.67 -33.65
N LEU A 45 12.85 -7.46 -32.43
CA LEU A 45 12.50 -6.13 -31.94
C LEU A 45 13.75 -5.24 -31.85
N ALA A 46 14.91 -5.80 -31.48
CA ALA A 46 16.17 -5.06 -31.37
C ALA A 46 16.76 -4.67 -32.74
N ALA A 47 16.36 -5.38 -33.80
CA ALA A 47 16.78 -5.09 -35.16
C ALA A 47 16.03 -3.89 -35.79
N LEU A 48 14.93 -3.43 -35.18
CA LEU A 48 14.15 -2.32 -35.72
C LEU A 48 14.88 -0.97 -35.55
N PRO A 49 14.68 -0.01 -36.48
CA PRO A 49 15.23 1.33 -36.37
C PRO A 49 14.82 2.02 -35.06
N GLY A 50 15.80 2.45 -34.27
CA GLY A 50 15.56 3.14 -32.99
C GLY A 50 15.15 2.22 -31.83
N MET A 51 15.35 0.90 -31.98
CA MET A 51 15.11 -0.11 -30.95
C MET A 51 16.41 -0.78 -30.48
N GLY A 52 17.39 0.03 -30.05
CA GLY A 52 18.65 -0.50 -29.54
C GLY A 52 18.48 -1.38 -28.28
N PRO A 53 19.52 -2.13 -27.89
CA PRO A 53 19.46 -3.14 -26.81
C PRO A 53 18.88 -2.60 -25.49
N LYS A 54 19.33 -1.42 -25.05
CA LYS A 54 18.85 -0.78 -23.82
C LYS A 54 17.35 -0.47 -23.85
N LYS A 55 16.81 -0.10 -25.01
CA LYS A 55 15.39 0.22 -25.15
C LYS A 55 14.55 -1.05 -25.12
N VAL A 56 15.01 -2.12 -25.77
CA VAL A 56 14.35 -3.43 -25.73
C VAL A 56 14.38 -4.01 -24.32
N GLU A 57 15.50 -3.90 -23.60
CA GLU A 57 15.58 -4.31 -22.19
C GLU A 57 14.56 -3.57 -21.32
N ASN A 58 14.42 -2.26 -21.48
CA ASN A 58 13.42 -1.47 -20.74
C ASN A 58 11.96 -1.84 -21.08
N ILE A 59 11.68 -2.22 -22.33
CA ILE A 59 10.37 -2.73 -22.73
C ILE A 59 10.13 -4.11 -22.15
N LYS A 60 11.16 -4.97 -22.13
CA LYS A 60 11.09 -6.29 -21.50
C LYS A 60 10.77 -6.19 -20.01
N LYS A 61 11.47 -5.32 -19.27
CA LYS A 61 11.16 -5.04 -17.86
C LYS A 61 9.73 -4.53 -17.68
N GLY A 62 9.29 -3.58 -18.52
CA GLY A 62 7.92 -3.08 -18.52
C GLY A 62 6.88 -4.16 -18.77
N LEU A 63 7.19 -5.13 -19.65
CA LEU A 63 6.33 -6.27 -19.94
C LEU A 63 6.26 -7.25 -18.76
N GLU A 64 7.40 -7.61 -18.16
CA GLU A 64 7.44 -8.47 -16.96
C GLU A 64 6.65 -7.87 -15.80
N LEU A 65 6.75 -6.55 -15.59
CA LEU A 65 5.96 -5.82 -14.60
C LEU A 65 4.46 -5.87 -14.92
N TYR A 66 4.09 -5.61 -16.18
CA TYR A 66 2.69 -5.66 -16.60
C TYR A 66 2.08 -7.05 -16.38
N GLU A 67 2.81 -8.11 -16.68
CA GLU A 67 2.33 -9.49 -16.49
C GLU A 67 2.22 -9.87 -15.03
N THR A 68 3.24 -9.53 -14.23
CA THR A 68 3.19 -9.74 -12.78
C THR A 68 2.01 -9.01 -12.15
N ALA A 69 1.69 -7.81 -12.65
CA ALA A 69 0.51 -7.05 -12.24
C ALA A 69 -0.82 -7.63 -12.73
N GLN A 70 -0.83 -8.49 -13.75
CA GLN A 70 -2.02 -9.26 -14.17
C GLN A 70 -2.19 -10.54 -13.35
N GLU A 71 -1.11 -11.14 -12.87
CA GLU A 71 -1.14 -12.34 -12.02
C GLU A 71 -1.43 -12.04 -10.55
N ARG A 72 -1.24 -10.79 -10.12
CA ARG A 72 -1.41 -10.36 -8.73
C ARG A 72 -2.46 -9.26 -8.65
N ILE A 73 -3.16 -9.23 -7.52
CA ILE A 73 -4.24 -8.29 -7.26
C ILE A 73 -3.74 -7.24 -6.26
N SER A 74 -4.03 -5.97 -6.50
CA SER A 74 -3.70 -4.90 -5.55
C SER A 74 -4.55 -5.01 -4.27
N LEU A 75 -4.04 -4.52 -3.14
CA LEU A 75 -4.82 -4.46 -1.90
C LEU A 75 -6.13 -3.67 -2.06
N GLY A 76 -6.12 -2.63 -2.91
CA GLY A 76 -7.28 -1.80 -3.24
C GLY A 76 -8.44 -2.59 -3.86
N VAL A 77 -8.15 -3.70 -4.54
CA VAL A 77 -9.15 -4.58 -5.14
C VAL A 77 -9.46 -5.77 -4.23
N ALA A 78 -8.43 -6.40 -3.66
CA ALA A 78 -8.59 -7.61 -2.88
C ALA A 78 -9.35 -7.39 -1.56
N LEU A 79 -9.11 -6.26 -0.88
CA LEU A 79 -9.72 -6.01 0.42
C LEU A 79 -11.25 -5.76 0.34
N PRO A 80 -11.77 -4.91 -0.57
CA PRO A 80 -13.22 -4.80 -0.75
C PRO A 80 -13.90 -6.13 -1.11
N ILE A 81 -13.28 -6.92 -1.98
CA ILE A 81 -13.80 -8.24 -2.37
C ILE A 81 -13.91 -9.18 -1.15
N VAL A 82 -12.85 -9.29 -0.35
CA VAL A 82 -12.89 -10.20 0.81
C VAL A 82 -13.90 -9.71 1.85
N GLU A 83 -14.03 -8.40 2.05
CA GLU A 83 -15.01 -7.81 2.97
C GLU A 83 -16.44 -8.09 2.53
N GLU A 84 -16.73 -7.96 1.23
CA GLU A 84 -18.04 -8.29 0.66
C GLU A 84 -18.35 -9.79 0.79
N VAL A 85 -17.41 -10.67 0.42
CA VAL A 85 -17.57 -12.13 0.56
C VAL A 85 -17.82 -12.51 2.02
N MET A 86 -17.01 -12.00 2.94
CA MET A 86 -17.17 -12.26 4.38
C MET A 86 -18.49 -11.71 4.93
N SER A 87 -18.94 -10.54 4.46
CA SER A 87 -20.24 -9.98 4.83
C SER A 87 -21.39 -10.87 4.36
N LEU A 88 -21.40 -11.27 3.10
CA LEU A 88 -22.43 -12.14 2.52
C LEU A 88 -22.45 -13.53 3.18
N LEU A 89 -21.30 -14.10 3.54
CA LEU A 89 -21.23 -15.34 4.29
C LEU A 89 -21.82 -15.20 5.69
N ARG A 90 -21.50 -14.12 6.41
CA ARG A 90 -22.11 -13.85 7.72
C ARG A 90 -23.63 -13.70 7.62
N GLU A 91 -24.12 -13.03 6.58
CA GLU A 91 -25.56 -12.85 6.36
C GLU A 91 -26.27 -14.19 6.09
N ARG A 92 -25.70 -15.04 5.22
CA ARG A 92 -26.39 -16.22 4.67
C ARG A 92 -26.09 -17.52 5.42
N ALA A 93 -24.94 -17.61 6.08
CA ALA A 93 -24.47 -18.80 6.79
C ALA A 93 -24.04 -18.50 8.24
N GLY A 94 -24.30 -17.29 8.77
CA GLY A 94 -23.84 -16.87 10.10
C GLY A 94 -24.26 -17.78 11.26
N GLN A 95 -25.36 -18.54 11.12
CA GLN A 95 -25.80 -19.54 12.11
C GLN A 95 -24.83 -20.73 12.26
N TRP A 96 -23.98 -20.96 11.26
CA TRP A 96 -22.99 -22.04 11.25
C TRP A 96 -21.58 -21.54 11.47
N ILE A 97 -21.35 -20.22 11.34
CA ILE A 97 -20.02 -19.63 11.33
C ILE A 97 -19.70 -19.08 12.72
N GLY A 98 -18.57 -19.51 13.29
CA GLY A 98 -17.94 -18.87 14.45
C GLY A 98 -17.10 -17.67 14.01
N ARG A 99 -15.78 -17.77 14.16
CA ARG A 99 -14.82 -16.77 13.68
C ARG A 99 -14.55 -16.92 12.18
N MET A 100 -14.26 -15.80 11.52
CA MET A 100 -13.84 -15.77 10.13
C MET A 100 -12.80 -14.67 9.92
N SER A 101 -11.74 -14.96 9.17
CA SER A 101 -10.64 -14.04 8.93
C SER A 101 -10.07 -14.24 7.52
N PRO A 102 -9.66 -13.17 6.81
CA PRO A 102 -8.77 -13.34 5.68
C PRO A 102 -7.45 -13.97 6.17
N ALA A 103 -6.76 -14.69 5.31
CA ALA A 103 -5.44 -15.25 5.57
C ALA A 103 -4.45 -14.84 4.45
N GLY A 104 -3.40 -15.63 4.27
CA GLY A 104 -2.42 -15.42 3.21
C GLY A 104 -1.74 -14.06 3.26
N SER A 105 -1.31 -13.59 2.10
CA SER A 105 -0.64 -12.28 1.96
C SER A 105 -1.56 -11.09 2.23
N LEU A 106 -2.88 -11.27 2.09
CA LEU A 106 -3.86 -10.22 2.35
C LEU A 106 -3.89 -9.87 3.84
N ARG A 107 -3.96 -10.86 4.72
CA ARG A 107 -3.90 -10.65 6.17
C ARG A 107 -2.58 -10.04 6.63
N ARG A 108 -1.49 -10.29 5.91
CA ARG A 108 -0.18 -9.66 6.16
C ARG A 108 -0.02 -8.28 5.52
N MET A 109 -1.07 -7.73 4.90
CA MET A 109 -1.09 -6.41 4.26
C MET A 109 -0.02 -6.24 3.16
N ARG A 110 0.33 -7.30 2.42
CA ARG A 110 1.25 -7.17 1.28
C ARG A 110 0.63 -6.32 0.18
N GLU A 111 1.41 -5.40 -0.38
CA GLU A 111 0.99 -4.46 -1.44
C GLU A 111 0.24 -5.10 -2.62
N THR A 112 0.59 -6.35 -2.94
CA THR A 112 -0.14 -7.20 -3.89
C THR A 112 -0.32 -8.59 -3.32
N VAL A 113 -1.43 -9.25 -3.68
CA VAL A 113 -1.79 -10.61 -3.27
C VAL A 113 -1.97 -11.52 -4.49
N GLY A 114 -1.85 -12.83 -4.32
CA GLY A 114 -2.14 -13.79 -5.39
C GLY A 114 -3.65 -14.03 -5.47
N ASP A 115 -4.09 -15.10 -4.83
CA ASP A 115 -5.47 -15.37 -4.47
C ASP A 115 -5.85 -14.73 -3.12
N ILE A 116 -7.14 -14.74 -2.82
CA ILE A 116 -7.70 -14.35 -1.53
C ILE A 116 -8.02 -15.62 -0.74
N ASP A 117 -7.35 -15.83 0.39
CA ASP A 117 -7.65 -16.91 1.33
C ASP A 117 -8.57 -16.43 2.45
N ILE A 118 -9.60 -17.20 2.79
CA ILE A 118 -10.47 -16.99 3.95
C ILE A 118 -10.48 -18.24 4.81
N LEU A 119 -10.25 -18.07 6.12
CA LEU A 119 -10.40 -19.11 7.13
C LEU A 119 -11.67 -18.89 7.93
N CYS A 120 -12.49 -19.93 8.01
CA CYS A 120 -13.78 -19.94 8.67
C CYS A 120 -13.84 -21.04 9.73
N GLU A 121 -14.27 -20.69 10.92
CA GLU A 121 -14.52 -21.61 12.03
C GLU A 121 -15.94 -22.18 11.92
N SER A 122 -16.08 -23.48 11.73
CA SER A 122 -17.39 -24.16 11.73
C SER A 122 -17.23 -25.68 11.78
N ASP A 123 -18.21 -26.35 12.38
CA ASP A 123 -18.40 -27.81 12.27
C ASP A 123 -19.36 -28.20 11.12
N HIS A 124 -19.94 -27.22 10.43
CA HIS A 124 -20.90 -27.37 9.31
C HIS A 124 -20.26 -27.00 7.97
N GLY A 125 -19.11 -27.61 7.68
CA GLY A 125 -18.29 -27.24 6.52
C GLY A 125 -19.04 -27.34 5.19
N ALA A 126 -19.76 -28.44 4.95
CA ALA A 126 -20.45 -28.65 3.69
C ALA A 126 -21.53 -27.59 3.44
N GLU A 127 -22.27 -27.21 4.46
CA GLU A 127 -23.32 -26.19 4.38
C GLU A 127 -22.71 -24.79 4.16
N VAL A 128 -21.61 -24.46 4.82
CA VAL A 128 -20.90 -23.19 4.62
C VAL A 128 -20.31 -23.11 3.20
N ILE A 129 -19.70 -24.19 2.69
CA ILE A 129 -19.15 -24.22 1.33
C ILE A 129 -20.27 -24.13 0.28
N ASP A 130 -21.42 -24.77 0.50
CA ASP A 130 -22.57 -24.67 -0.42
C ASP A 130 -23.08 -23.22 -0.53
N VAL A 131 -23.19 -22.50 0.60
CA VAL A 131 -23.55 -21.08 0.60
C VAL A 131 -22.47 -20.24 -0.10
N PHE A 132 -21.19 -20.48 0.21
CA PHE A 132 -20.07 -19.79 -0.42
C PHE A 132 -20.08 -19.90 -1.95
N ALA A 133 -20.30 -21.10 -2.48
CA ALA A 133 -20.35 -21.36 -3.91
C ALA A 133 -21.55 -20.70 -4.62
N LYS A 134 -22.58 -20.29 -3.88
CA LYS A 134 -23.83 -19.70 -4.38
C LYS A 134 -23.97 -18.20 -4.07
N LEU A 135 -22.92 -17.55 -3.56
CA LEU A 135 -22.96 -16.12 -3.30
C LEU A 135 -23.19 -15.34 -4.60
N PRO A 136 -23.96 -14.23 -4.57
CA PRO A 136 -24.24 -13.44 -5.78
C PRO A 136 -23.00 -12.91 -6.52
N ILE A 137 -21.91 -12.67 -5.79
CA ILE A 137 -20.62 -12.18 -6.31
C ILE A 137 -19.81 -13.26 -7.05
N VAL A 138 -20.22 -14.53 -6.98
CA VAL A 138 -19.52 -15.66 -7.60
C VAL A 138 -19.89 -15.78 -9.07
N ASP A 139 -18.89 -15.66 -9.95
CA ASP A 139 -19.02 -15.87 -11.39
C ASP A 139 -18.89 -17.34 -11.76
N ARG A 140 -17.92 -18.05 -11.15
CA ARG A 140 -17.60 -19.43 -11.48
C ARG A 140 -17.07 -20.20 -10.29
N VAL A 141 -17.59 -21.40 -10.04
CA VAL A 141 -17.04 -22.33 -9.04
C VAL A 141 -15.90 -23.14 -9.67
N LEU A 142 -14.73 -23.15 -9.03
CA LEU A 142 -13.58 -23.97 -9.43
C LEU A 142 -13.58 -25.32 -8.71
N ALA A 143 -13.88 -25.29 -7.41
CA ALA A 143 -13.99 -26.47 -6.57
C ALA A 143 -14.94 -26.20 -5.39
N ALA A 144 -15.69 -27.22 -4.98
CA ALA A 144 -16.52 -27.18 -3.77
C ALA A 144 -16.53 -28.58 -3.15
N GLY A 145 -16.07 -28.68 -1.91
CA GLY A 145 -16.05 -29.90 -1.10
C GLY A 145 -16.61 -29.66 0.30
N GLU A 146 -16.30 -30.56 1.23
CA GLU A 146 -16.83 -30.48 2.60
C GLU A 146 -16.13 -29.41 3.46
N THR A 147 -14.86 -29.14 3.23
CA THR A 147 -14.05 -28.22 4.06
C THR A 147 -13.29 -27.19 3.25
N LYS A 148 -13.34 -27.26 1.93
CA LYS A 148 -12.69 -26.32 1.01
C LYS A 148 -13.61 -25.95 -0.14
N GLY A 149 -13.63 -24.67 -0.47
CA GLY A 149 -14.21 -24.13 -1.70
C GLY A 149 -13.23 -23.19 -2.39
N SER A 150 -13.31 -23.13 -3.71
CA SER A 150 -12.55 -22.20 -4.55
C SER A 150 -13.47 -21.66 -5.63
N VAL A 151 -13.58 -20.34 -5.73
CA VAL A 151 -14.45 -19.64 -6.69
C VAL A 151 -13.69 -18.52 -7.40
N ILE A 152 -14.16 -18.17 -8.57
CA ILE A 152 -13.86 -16.92 -9.25
C ILE A 152 -15.03 -15.97 -9.01
N VAL A 153 -14.72 -14.78 -8.53
CA VAL A 153 -15.69 -13.69 -8.37
C VAL A 153 -15.54 -12.66 -9.49
N GLN A 154 -16.46 -11.69 -9.50
CA GLN A 154 -16.42 -10.55 -10.43
C GLN A 154 -15.01 -9.94 -10.53
N GLY A 155 -14.56 -9.74 -11.77
CA GLY A 155 -13.21 -9.24 -12.06
C GLY A 155 -12.14 -10.33 -12.19
N GLY A 156 -12.52 -11.62 -12.18
CA GLY A 156 -11.60 -12.73 -12.43
C GLY A 156 -10.74 -13.13 -11.22
N VAL A 157 -11.06 -12.59 -10.05
CA VAL A 157 -10.31 -12.82 -8.80
C VAL A 157 -10.66 -14.18 -8.21
N GLN A 158 -9.65 -14.97 -7.85
CA GLN A 158 -9.84 -16.23 -7.14
C GLN A 158 -9.97 -15.99 -5.62
N VAL A 159 -11.01 -16.59 -5.03
CA VAL A 159 -11.24 -16.62 -3.58
C VAL A 159 -11.31 -18.08 -3.13
N ASP A 160 -10.45 -18.45 -2.19
CA ASP A 160 -10.38 -19.74 -1.55
C ASP A 160 -10.95 -19.64 -0.12
N LEU A 161 -11.90 -20.51 0.21
CA LEU A 161 -12.48 -20.64 1.55
C LEU A 161 -12.07 -21.98 2.16
N ARG A 162 -11.58 -21.95 3.41
CA ARG A 162 -11.29 -23.13 4.21
C ARG A 162 -12.10 -23.09 5.49
N VAL A 163 -12.82 -24.18 5.74
CA VAL A 163 -13.62 -24.36 6.95
C VAL A 163 -12.91 -25.34 7.88
N VAL A 164 -12.70 -24.93 9.11
CA VAL A 164 -11.98 -25.70 10.14
C VAL A 164 -12.76 -25.72 11.45
N PRO A 165 -12.70 -26.82 12.23
CA PRO A 165 -13.28 -26.86 13.57
C PRO A 165 -12.65 -25.84 14.52
N THR A 166 -13.38 -25.47 15.58
CA THR A 166 -12.91 -24.54 16.62
C THR A 166 -11.56 -24.90 17.21
N GLU A 167 -11.34 -26.20 17.43
CA GLU A 167 -10.14 -26.74 18.09
C GLU A 167 -8.83 -26.53 17.33
N CYS A 168 -8.88 -26.23 16.02
CA CYS A 168 -7.69 -25.96 15.22
C CYS A 168 -7.72 -24.60 14.50
N TYR A 169 -8.74 -23.77 14.75
CA TYR A 169 -8.89 -22.49 14.06
C TYR A 169 -7.65 -21.59 14.17
N GLY A 170 -7.11 -21.40 15.38
CA GLY A 170 -5.91 -20.61 15.62
C GLY A 170 -4.68 -21.15 14.90
N SER A 171 -4.48 -22.47 14.92
CA SER A 171 -3.35 -23.11 14.23
C SER A 171 -3.47 -23.03 12.71
N ALA A 172 -4.67 -23.22 12.17
CA ALA A 172 -4.95 -23.06 10.75
C ALA A 172 -4.74 -21.60 10.33
N LEU A 173 -5.19 -20.64 11.14
CA LEU A 173 -4.97 -19.22 10.88
C LEU A 173 -3.49 -18.87 10.85
N GLN A 174 -2.67 -19.37 11.81
CA GLN A 174 -1.21 -19.21 11.80
C GLN A 174 -0.61 -19.79 10.50
N TYR A 175 -0.98 -21.03 10.19
CA TYR A 175 -0.45 -21.77 9.05
C TYR A 175 -0.77 -21.11 7.71
N PHE A 176 -2.04 -20.76 7.47
CA PHE A 176 -2.49 -20.18 6.19
C PHE A 176 -2.21 -18.68 6.09
N THR A 177 -2.01 -17.97 7.21
CA THR A 177 -1.49 -16.60 7.17
C THR A 177 -0.05 -16.59 6.68
N GLY A 178 0.77 -17.55 7.11
CA GLY A 178 2.19 -17.58 6.77
C GLY A 178 2.95 -16.36 7.29
N SER A 179 3.99 -15.88 6.62
CA SER A 179 4.51 -16.36 5.32
C SER A 179 5.09 -17.77 5.36
N LYS A 180 5.43 -18.33 4.20
CA LYS A 180 6.13 -19.63 4.11
C LYS A 180 7.44 -19.62 4.91
N ALA A 181 8.22 -18.54 4.82
CA ALA A 181 9.50 -18.40 5.52
C ALA A 181 9.27 -18.40 7.04
N HIS A 182 8.36 -17.55 7.51
CA HIS A 182 7.93 -17.50 8.91
C HIS A 182 7.51 -18.89 9.43
N ASN A 183 6.67 -19.62 8.69
CA ASN A 183 6.22 -20.95 9.08
C ASN A 183 7.34 -21.99 9.13
N ILE A 184 8.32 -21.92 8.23
CA ILE A 184 9.47 -22.83 8.24
C ILE A 184 10.30 -22.58 9.49
N HIS A 185 10.64 -21.31 9.74
CA HIS A 185 11.45 -20.92 10.89
C HIS A 185 10.76 -21.29 12.22
N LEU A 186 9.47 -20.97 12.36
CA LEU A 186 8.69 -21.32 13.55
C LEU A 186 8.66 -22.83 13.81
N ARG A 187 8.47 -23.65 12.76
CA ARG A 187 8.51 -25.12 12.86
C ARG A 187 9.88 -25.65 13.23
N ASP A 188 10.95 -25.02 12.76
CA ASP A 188 12.31 -25.46 13.09
C ASP A 188 12.69 -25.11 14.53
N ILE A 189 12.16 -24.03 15.10
CA ILE A 189 12.22 -23.79 16.55
C ILE A 189 11.41 -24.84 17.30
N ALA A 190 10.14 -25.05 16.93
CA ALA A 190 9.27 -26.03 17.59
C ALA A 190 9.93 -27.43 17.67
N LYS A 191 10.51 -27.92 16.56
CA LYS A 191 11.21 -29.21 16.52
C LYS A 191 12.35 -29.31 17.53
N ARG A 192 13.11 -28.23 17.74
CA ARG A 192 14.22 -28.19 18.72
C ARG A 192 13.71 -28.30 20.16
N HIS A 193 12.46 -27.95 20.41
CA HIS A 193 11.79 -28.08 21.70
C HIS A 193 10.95 -29.37 21.81
N GLY A 194 11.09 -30.33 20.90
CA GLY A 194 10.28 -31.56 20.92
C GLY A 194 8.82 -31.33 20.54
N LEU A 195 8.52 -30.23 19.85
CA LEU A 195 7.18 -29.84 19.44
C LEU A 195 6.98 -29.98 17.92
N LYS A 196 5.73 -30.17 17.50
CA LYS A 196 5.31 -30.18 16.10
C LYS A 196 4.15 -29.20 15.89
N ILE A 197 4.30 -28.28 14.94
CA ILE A 197 3.23 -27.37 14.50
C ILE A 197 2.69 -27.83 13.15
N SER A 198 1.37 -27.85 13.02
CA SER A 198 0.64 -28.14 11.77
C SER A 198 -0.59 -27.23 11.63
N GLU A 199 -1.38 -27.38 10.58
CA GLU A 199 -2.67 -26.67 10.47
C GLU A 199 -3.69 -27.12 11.54
N TYR A 200 -3.45 -28.23 12.24
CA TYR A 200 -4.37 -28.81 13.23
C TYR A 200 -4.04 -28.48 14.69
N GLY A 201 -2.90 -27.85 14.96
CA GLY A 201 -2.45 -27.53 16.31
C GLY A 201 -0.93 -27.56 16.48
N ILE A 202 -0.51 -27.25 17.70
CA ILE A 202 0.84 -27.50 18.23
C ILE A 202 0.79 -28.72 19.17
N PHE A 203 1.73 -29.66 18.98
CA PHE A 203 1.74 -30.96 19.62
C PHE A 203 3.07 -31.25 20.29
N ASP A 204 3.02 -31.88 21.45
CA ASP A 204 4.16 -32.57 22.07
C ASP A 204 4.44 -33.87 21.32
N VAL A 205 5.66 -34.05 20.81
CA VAL A 205 6.00 -35.21 19.98
C VAL A 205 6.16 -36.49 20.80
N GLU A 206 6.60 -36.39 22.06
CA GLU A 206 6.84 -37.54 22.93
C GLU A 206 5.52 -38.18 23.38
N HIS A 207 4.52 -37.36 23.72
CA HIS A 207 3.25 -37.79 24.29
C HIS A 207 2.08 -37.79 23.29
N ASP A 208 2.33 -37.38 22.04
CA ASP A 208 1.32 -37.19 20.98
C ASP A 208 0.11 -36.35 21.47
N LYS A 209 0.40 -35.31 22.25
CA LYS A 209 -0.61 -34.50 22.93
C LYS A 209 -0.71 -33.12 22.30
N ARG A 210 -1.91 -32.69 21.91
CA ARG A 210 -2.17 -31.30 21.50
C ARG A 210 -2.02 -30.36 22.69
N LEU A 211 -1.18 -29.35 22.54
CA LEU A 211 -0.91 -28.32 23.55
C LEU A 211 -1.65 -27.01 23.28
N GLY A 212 -2.05 -26.78 22.03
CA GLY A 212 -2.81 -25.60 21.60
C GLY A 212 -3.26 -25.69 20.15
N GLY A 213 -4.05 -24.73 19.72
CA GLY A 213 -4.53 -24.62 18.34
C GLY A 213 -5.88 -23.95 18.18
N LYS A 214 -6.60 -23.69 19.27
CA LYS A 214 -7.90 -23.02 19.24
C LYS A 214 -7.75 -21.53 18.92
N ASP A 215 -6.80 -20.90 19.58
CA ASP A 215 -6.43 -19.49 19.41
C ASP A 215 -5.02 -19.38 18.83
N GLU A 216 -4.77 -18.33 18.06
CA GLU A 216 -3.50 -18.20 17.31
C GLU A 216 -2.33 -17.93 18.25
N GLU A 217 -2.60 -17.21 19.34
CA GLU A 217 -1.71 -16.87 20.43
C GLU A 217 -1.18 -18.13 21.15
N GLU A 218 -1.98 -19.20 21.26
CA GLU A 218 -1.57 -20.44 21.91
C GLU A 218 -0.34 -21.07 21.24
N ILE A 219 -0.23 -20.95 19.90
CA ILE A 219 0.91 -21.48 19.15
C ILE A 219 2.20 -20.84 19.65
N TYR A 220 2.21 -19.51 19.77
CA TYR A 220 3.38 -18.75 20.21
C TYR A 220 3.65 -18.92 21.71
N HIS A 221 2.62 -18.86 22.55
CA HIS A 221 2.76 -18.99 24.00
C HIS A 221 3.28 -20.36 24.44
N VAL A 222 2.89 -21.45 23.76
CA VAL A 222 3.44 -22.80 24.03
C VAL A 222 4.96 -22.85 23.79
N MET A 223 5.47 -22.04 22.86
CA MET A 223 6.90 -21.90 22.61
C MET A 223 7.57 -20.81 23.47
N GLY A 224 6.84 -20.17 24.37
CA GLY A 224 7.35 -19.06 25.19
C GLY A 224 7.59 -17.76 24.41
N MET A 225 6.89 -17.54 23.30
CA MET A 225 7.00 -16.35 22.45
C MET A 225 5.78 -15.44 22.60
N ASP A 226 5.96 -14.14 22.40
CA ASP A 226 4.84 -13.23 22.15
C ASP A 226 4.09 -13.61 20.86
N TRP A 227 2.79 -13.37 20.81
CA TRP A 227 2.05 -13.47 19.55
C TRP A 227 2.55 -12.44 18.54
N ILE A 228 2.84 -12.91 17.33
CA ILE A 228 3.42 -12.08 16.26
C ILE A 228 2.29 -11.55 15.37
N PRO A 229 2.10 -10.23 15.26
CA PRO A 229 1.15 -9.64 14.32
C PRO A 229 1.38 -10.12 12.88
N PRO A 230 0.33 -10.42 12.10
CA PRO A 230 0.43 -10.95 10.73
C PRO A 230 1.35 -10.13 9.82
N GLU A 231 1.32 -8.80 9.95
CA GLU A 231 2.11 -7.87 9.15
C GLU A 231 3.62 -8.07 9.31
N LEU A 232 4.07 -8.62 10.44
CA LEU A 232 5.49 -8.86 10.71
C LEU A 232 6.00 -10.21 10.18
N ARG A 233 5.11 -11.14 9.80
CA ARG A 233 5.42 -12.55 9.52
C ARG A 233 6.10 -12.78 8.16
N GLU A 234 7.26 -12.16 7.97
CA GLU A 234 8.04 -12.19 6.74
C GLU A 234 9.47 -12.72 6.94
N ASP A 235 9.78 -13.27 8.12
CA ASP A 235 11.11 -13.79 8.49
C ASP A 235 12.21 -12.72 8.40
N ARG A 236 11.96 -11.58 9.06
CA ARG A 236 12.81 -10.37 9.06
C ARG A 236 13.18 -9.92 10.49
N GLY A 237 13.33 -10.90 11.38
CA GLY A 237 13.71 -10.69 12.78
C GLY A 237 12.55 -10.73 13.78
N GLU A 238 11.31 -10.95 13.33
CA GLU A 238 10.11 -10.93 14.18
C GLU A 238 10.06 -12.09 15.15
N ILE A 239 10.61 -13.24 14.77
CA ILE A 239 10.63 -14.45 15.60
C ILE A 239 11.61 -14.29 16.76
N GLU A 240 12.81 -13.77 16.50
CA GLU A 240 13.78 -13.42 17.53
C GLU A 240 13.21 -12.35 18.46
N ALA A 241 12.56 -11.33 17.90
CA ALA A 241 11.94 -10.27 18.69
C ALA A 241 10.83 -10.80 19.61
N ALA A 242 10.02 -11.75 19.13
CA ALA A 242 8.96 -12.37 19.94
C ALA A 242 9.51 -13.30 21.02
N THR A 243 10.59 -14.01 20.72
CA THR A 243 11.28 -14.90 21.68
C THR A 243 11.94 -14.09 22.81
N GLU A 244 12.44 -12.91 22.49
CA GLU A 244 13.10 -11.99 23.43
C GLU A 244 12.12 -10.97 24.05
N HIS A 245 10.81 -11.11 23.81
CA HIS A 245 9.75 -10.21 24.30
C HIS A 245 10.00 -8.71 24.00
N ARG A 246 10.50 -8.43 22.80
CA ARG A 246 10.90 -7.09 22.32
C ARG A 246 10.18 -6.66 21.04
N LEU A 247 9.04 -7.28 20.73
CA LEU A 247 8.19 -6.79 19.64
C LEU A 247 7.72 -5.35 19.93
N PRO A 248 7.72 -4.46 18.95
CA PRO A 248 7.23 -3.10 19.14
C PRO A 248 5.70 -3.07 19.26
N ARG A 249 5.17 -2.07 19.98
CA ARG A 249 3.77 -1.66 19.83
C ARG A 249 3.62 -1.01 18.45
N LEU A 250 3.07 -1.75 17.50
CA LEU A 250 2.83 -1.25 16.15
C LEU A 250 1.74 -0.17 16.13
N VAL A 251 1.84 0.75 15.18
CA VAL A 251 0.79 1.73 14.90
C VAL A 251 -0.54 1.05 14.55
N GLU A 252 -1.63 1.63 15.02
CA GLU A 252 -3.00 1.23 14.68
C GLU A 252 -3.76 2.35 13.96
N ILE A 253 -4.86 2.01 13.28
CA ILE A 253 -5.68 3.01 12.60
C ILE A 253 -6.24 4.06 13.58
N SER A 254 -6.50 3.66 14.82
CA SER A 254 -6.96 4.50 15.92
C SER A 254 -5.90 5.48 16.43
N ASP A 255 -4.61 5.24 16.13
CA ASP A 255 -3.55 6.19 16.45
C ASP A 255 -3.47 7.34 15.42
N ILE A 256 -4.05 7.18 14.23
CA ILE A 256 -4.03 8.22 13.18
C ILE A 256 -5.06 9.31 13.52
N ARG A 257 -4.57 10.54 13.63
CA ARG A 257 -5.35 11.72 14.01
C ARG A 257 -5.73 12.61 12.84
N GLY A 258 -5.10 12.43 11.69
CA GLY A 258 -5.47 13.12 10.46
C GLY A 258 -4.61 12.72 9.26
N ASP A 259 -5.05 13.16 8.09
CA ASP A 259 -4.36 12.98 6.82
C ASP A 259 -3.74 14.31 6.40
N LEU A 260 -2.47 14.32 5.99
CA LEU A 260 -1.72 15.54 5.68
C LEU A 260 -1.47 15.74 4.18
N HIS A 261 -2.04 14.90 3.32
CA HIS A 261 -1.92 15.05 1.86
C HIS A 261 -3.21 14.58 1.20
N VAL A 262 -4.14 15.52 1.02
CA VAL A 262 -5.40 15.32 0.28
C VAL A 262 -5.64 16.49 -0.67
N HIS A 263 -6.43 16.26 -1.72
CA HIS A 263 -6.68 17.20 -2.81
C HIS A 263 -8.13 17.66 -2.82
N SER A 264 -8.38 18.85 -3.36
CA SER A 264 -9.70 19.47 -3.44
C SER A 264 -10.02 19.93 -4.87
N LYS A 265 -11.21 20.53 -5.05
CA LYS A 265 -11.63 21.15 -6.32
C LYS A 265 -10.72 22.28 -6.79
N HIS A 266 -9.79 22.76 -5.95
CA HIS A 266 -8.85 23.80 -6.35
C HIS A 266 -7.74 23.28 -7.28
N SER A 267 -7.46 21.98 -7.32
CA SER A 267 -6.64 21.35 -8.37
C SER A 267 -7.40 20.24 -9.11
N ASP A 268 -7.17 18.96 -8.79
CA ASP A 268 -7.76 17.80 -9.46
C ASP A 268 -8.59 16.89 -8.55
N GLY A 269 -8.82 17.32 -7.30
CA GLY A 269 -9.83 16.73 -6.44
C GLY A 269 -11.26 17.03 -6.93
N VAL A 270 -12.21 16.18 -6.52
CA VAL A 270 -13.60 16.28 -6.97
C VAL A 270 -14.56 16.86 -5.93
N ALA A 271 -14.07 17.18 -4.74
CA ALA A 271 -14.84 17.66 -3.58
C ALA A 271 -14.32 19.02 -3.08
N THR A 272 -15.19 19.82 -2.46
CA THR A 272 -14.76 21.05 -1.80
C THR A 272 -13.92 20.73 -0.55
N ILE A 273 -13.18 21.72 -0.06
CA ILE A 273 -12.44 21.62 1.21
C ILE A 273 -13.38 21.24 2.37
N GLU A 274 -14.57 21.85 2.42
CA GLU A 274 -15.59 21.53 3.43
C GLU A 274 -16.09 20.08 3.34
N GLU A 275 -16.34 19.57 2.12
CA GLU A 275 -16.77 18.18 1.89
C GLU A 275 -15.68 17.18 2.33
N MET A 276 -14.41 17.49 2.04
CA MET A 276 -13.26 16.68 2.49
C MET A 276 -13.09 16.71 4.01
N ALA A 277 -13.17 17.89 4.63
CA ALA A 277 -13.07 18.04 6.08
C ALA A 277 -14.20 17.29 6.81
N GLU A 278 -15.43 17.35 6.32
CA GLU A 278 -16.56 16.62 6.89
C GLU A 278 -16.38 15.10 6.78
N ALA A 279 -15.85 14.61 5.66
CA ALA A 279 -15.53 13.20 5.51
C ALA A 279 -14.43 12.74 6.47
N ALA A 280 -13.37 13.53 6.63
CA ALA A 280 -12.31 13.29 7.61
C ALA A 280 -12.85 13.25 9.06
N ARG A 281 -13.74 14.17 9.43
CA ARG A 281 -14.39 14.19 10.75
C ARG A 281 -15.21 12.92 11.02
N LYS A 282 -15.91 12.39 10.02
CA LYS A 282 -16.68 11.13 10.14
C LYS A 282 -15.78 9.92 10.42
N LEU A 283 -14.51 9.98 10.03
CA LEU A 283 -13.49 8.97 10.34
C LEU A 283 -12.85 9.17 11.72
N GLY A 284 -13.20 10.24 12.44
CA GLY A 284 -12.65 10.54 13.77
C GLY A 284 -11.36 11.35 13.74
N TYR A 285 -10.95 11.88 12.59
CA TYR A 285 -9.80 12.78 12.51
C TYR A 285 -10.07 14.11 13.21
N VAL A 286 -9.00 14.69 13.74
CA VAL A 286 -8.99 16.01 14.39
C VAL A 286 -8.27 17.06 13.53
N TYR A 287 -7.63 16.64 12.43
CA TYR A 287 -7.13 17.56 11.41
C TYR A 287 -7.09 16.95 10.01
N LEU A 288 -6.90 17.82 9.01
CA LEU A 288 -6.73 17.48 7.60
C LEU A 288 -5.81 18.49 6.91
N GLY A 289 -4.84 18.04 6.12
CA GLY A 289 -3.97 18.88 5.29
C GLY A 289 -4.42 18.89 3.84
N ILE A 290 -4.89 20.04 3.36
CA ILE A 290 -5.23 20.24 1.95
C ILE A 290 -3.93 20.61 1.21
N CYS A 291 -3.52 19.78 0.25
CA CYS A 291 -2.25 19.89 -0.46
C CYS A 291 -2.48 19.81 -1.97
N ASP A 292 -3.29 20.72 -2.50
CA ASP A 292 -3.53 20.81 -3.94
C ASP A 292 -2.23 21.09 -4.74
N HIS A 293 -2.22 20.73 -6.01
CA HIS A 293 -1.01 20.74 -6.82
C HIS A 293 -0.54 22.15 -7.25
N SER A 294 0.78 22.31 -7.34
CA SER A 294 1.44 23.52 -7.88
C SER A 294 1.41 23.66 -9.42
N ARG A 295 1.79 24.85 -9.92
CA ARG A 295 1.66 25.35 -11.32
C ARG A 295 2.12 24.39 -12.42
N SER A 296 3.22 23.67 -12.18
CA SER A 296 3.86 22.79 -13.15
C SER A 296 3.04 21.53 -13.43
N ALA A 297 2.17 21.13 -12.50
CA ALA A 297 1.23 20.02 -12.65
C ALA A 297 0.00 20.40 -13.49
N LYS A 298 0.21 20.96 -14.69
CA LYS A 298 -0.89 21.40 -15.58
C LYS A 298 -1.88 20.31 -15.96
N TYR A 299 -1.45 19.04 -15.93
CA TYR A 299 -2.31 17.89 -16.20
C TYR A 299 -3.31 17.62 -15.07
N ALA A 300 -3.06 18.18 -13.89
CA ALA A 300 -3.83 18.04 -12.66
C ALA A 300 -4.40 19.39 -12.18
N GLY A 301 -4.58 20.35 -13.08
CA GLY A 301 -5.16 21.65 -12.71
C GLY A 301 -4.30 22.50 -11.77
N GLY A 302 -2.97 22.32 -11.80
CA GLY A 302 -2.03 23.01 -10.91
C GLY A 302 -2.28 24.51 -10.75
N GLN A 303 -2.27 24.97 -9.50
CA GLN A 303 -2.70 26.30 -9.10
C GLN A 303 -1.66 27.38 -9.43
N GLU A 304 -2.13 28.58 -9.81
CA GLU A 304 -1.31 29.78 -9.78
C GLU A 304 -1.21 30.35 -8.36
N ILE A 305 -0.21 31.23 -8.11
CA ILE A 305 0.06 31.75 -6.75
C ILE A 305 -1.17 32.45 -6.15
N ASP A 306 -1.87 33.27 -6.93
CA ASP A 306 -3.04 34.01 -6.43
C ASP A 306 -4.19 33.08 -6.04
N ASP A 307 -4.34 31.94 -6.74
CA ASP A 307 -5.36 30.94 -6.44
C ASP A 307 -5.03 30.20 -5.13
N LEU A 308 -3.76 29.80 -4.95
CA LEU A 308 -3.27 29.19 -3.71
C LEU A 308 -3.48 30.10 -2.50
N LEU A 309 -3.16 31.39 -2.63
CA LEU A 309 -3.36 32.34 -1.54
C LEU A 309 -4.84 32.57 -1.24
N ALA A 310 -5.72 32.50 -2.25
CA ALA A 310 -7.16 32.55 -2.04
C ALA A 310 -7.68 31.30 -1.31
N GLU A 311 -7.14 30.12 -1.63
CA GLU A 311 -7.41 28.86 -0.91
C GLU A 311 -6.96 28.94 0.56
N VAL A 312 -5.77 29.46 0.83
CA VAL A 312 -5.28 29.67 2.20
C VAL A 312 -6.26 30.54 3.01
N GLU A 313 -6.76 31.62 2.43
CA GLU A 313 -7.74 32.50 3.10
C GLU A 313 -9.13 31.84 3.23
N GLU A 314 -9.52 30.97 2.30
CA GLU A 314 -10.69 30.11 2.46
C GLU A 314 -10.53 29.19 3.67
N ILE A 315 -9.43 28.45 3.76
CA ILE A 315 -9.11 27.54 4.86
C ILE A 315 -9.10 28.27 6.20
N ARG A 316 -8.52 29.47 6.26
CA ARG A 316 -8.53 30.30 7.48
C ARG A 316 -9.96 30.65 7.92
N ARG A 317 -10.84 31.06 7.01
CA ARG A 317 -12.25 31.34 7.31
C ARG A 317 -13.04 30.10 7.70
N LEU A 318 -12.70 28.93 7.16
CA LEU A 318 -13.32 27.66 7.56
C LEU A 318 -12.91 27.28 8.98
N ASN A 319 -11.62 27.40 9.31
CA ASN A 319 -11.09 27.11 10.64
C ASN A 319 -11.74 27.96 11.75
N GLU A 320 -12.14 29.22 11.47
CA GLU A 320 -12.90 30.04 12.44
C GLU A 320 -14.25 29.42 12.84
N LYS A 321 -14.81 28.52 12.02
CA LYS A 321 -16.11 27.88 12.21
C LYS A 321 -15.99 26.43 12.69
N LEU A 322 -14.80 25.84 12.64
CA LEU A 322 -14.57 24.43 12.94
C LEU A 322 -14.05 24.26 14.36
N ASP A 323 -14.94 23.87 15.29
CA ASP A 323 -14.54 23.51 16.64
C ASP A 323 -14.01 22.07 16.69
N GLY A 324 -12.92 21.87 17.43
CA GLY A 324 -12.24 20.58 17.63
C GLY A 324 -11.62 19.95 16.38
N PHE A 325 -11.53 20.70 15.27
CA PHE A 325 -10.97 20.20 14.01
C PHE A 325 -10.17 21.30 13.30
N ARG A 326 -8.97 20.96 12.81
CA ARG A 326 -8.08 21.90 12.13
C ARG A 326 -7.84 21.50 10.68
N ILE A 327 -8.08 22.41 9.75
CA ILE A 327 -7.60 22.28 8.37
C ILE A 327 -6.26 22.99 8.27
N TYR A 328 -5.22 22.27 7.84
CA TYR A 328 -3.91 22.84 7.53
C TYR A 328 -3.89 23.25 6.05
N ALA A 329 -3.57 24.51 5.78
CA ALA A 329 -3.41 25.00 4.42
C ALA A 329 -2.04 24.59 3.90
N GLY A 330 -1.99 23.61 3.01
CA GLY A 330 -0.75 23.09 2.46
C GLY A 330 -0.68 23.16 0.95
N VAL A 331 0.33 22.50 0.39
CA VAL A 331 0.53 22.37 -1.04
C VAL A 331 1.29 21.09 -1.34
N GLU A 332 0.99 20.45 -2.47
CA GLU A 332 1.94 19.54 -3.10
C GLU A 332 2.75 20.29 -4.17
N VAL A 333 3.94 20.77 -3.76
CA VAL A 333 4.83 21.53 -4.62
C VAL A 333 5.71 20.61 -5.48
N ASP A 334 5.76 20.90 -6.77
CA ASP A 334 6.59 20.17 -7.72
C ASP A 334 8.06 20.47 -7.48
N ILE A 335 8.88 19.42 -7.43
CA ILE A 335 10.33 19.51 -7.46
C ILE A 335 10.76 19.56 -8.92
N LEU A 336 11.31 20.68 -9.36
CA LEU A 336 11.71 20.92 -10.74
C LEU A 336 12.94 20.09 -11.14
N ALA A 337 13.26 20.06 -12.43
CA ALA A 337 14.35 19.24 -12.98
C ALA A 337 15.73 19.57 -12.39
N ASP A 338 15.93 20.79 -11.89
CA ASP A 338 17.15 21.26 -11.25
C ASP A 338 17.11 21.14 -9.71
N GLY A 339 16.02 20.61 -9.16
CA GLY A 339 15.78 20.44 -7.72
C GLY A 339 15.27 21.69 -6.99
N SER A 340 15.00 22.80 -7.70
CA SER A 340 14.23 23.91 -7.11
C SER A 340 12.75 23.54 -6.96
N LEU A 341 12.01 24.32 -6.18
CA LEU A 341 10.56 24.16 -5.98
C LEU A 341 9.78 25.04 -6.94
N ASP A 342 8.58 24.60 -7.31
CA ASP A 342 7.72 25.28 -8.29
C ASP A 342 7.04 26.56 -7.76
N PHE A 343 7.13 26.81 -6.46
CA PHE A 343 6.74 28.06 -5.81
C PHE A 343 7.91 28.73 -5.09
N PRO A 344 7.94 30.08 -5.02
CA PRO A 344 8.96 30.82 -4.30
C PRO A 344 8.77 30.76 -2.77
N ASP A 345 9.86 30.96 -2.03
CA ASP A 345 9.91 30.82 -0.56
C ASP A 345 8.92 31.75 0.18
N ASP A 346 8.64 32.95 -0.34
CA ASP A 346 7.69 33.90 0.25
C ASP A 346 6.23 33.42 0.16
N VAL A 347 5.92 32.58 -0.82
CA VAL A 347 4.63 31.87 -0.91
C VAL A 347 4.63 30.68 0.05
N LEU A 348 5.68 29.84 0.02
CA LEU A 348 5.77 28.64 0.86
C LEU A 348 5.74 28.97 2.37
N THR A 349 6.28 30.13 2.77
CA THR A 349 6.26 30.61 4.17
C THR A 349 4.83 30.81 4.70
N GLN A 350 3.84 31.03 3.84
CA GLN A 350 2.45 31.29 4.24
C GLN A 350 1.64 30.02 4.49
N LEU A 351 2.19 28.86 4.12
CA LEU A 351 1.53 27.56 4.23
C LEU A 351 1.80 26.93 5.59
N ASP A 352 0.87 26.11 6.06
CA ASP A 352 0.98 25.33 7.29
C ASP A 352 1.86 24.09 7.08
N VAL A 353 1.72 23.40 5.93
CA VAL A 353 2.47 22.18 5.57
C VAL A 353 2.89 22.20 4.09
N VAL A 354 4.13 21.82 3.79
CA VAL A 354 4.61 21.71 2.40
C VAL A 354 5.04 20.28 2.09
N VAL A 355 4.34 19.65 1.15
CA VAL A 355 4.71 18.36 0.56
C VAL A 355 5.44 18.61 -0.75
N ALA A 356 6.67 18.14 -0.89
CA ALA A 356 7.44 18.28 -2.12
C ALA A 356 7.57 16.94 -2.85
N SER A 357 7.25 16.92 -4.14
CA SER A 357 7.09 15.69 -4.93
C SER A 357 7.70 15.80 -6.34
N ILE A 358 8.05 14.66 -6.95
CA ILE A 358 8.52 14.60 -8.34
C ILE A 358 7.41 14.04 -9.23
N HIS A 359 6.88 14.89 -10.12
CA HIS A 359 5.90 14.48 -11.14
C HIS A 359 6.45 14.43 -12.57
N SER A 360 7.64 14.96 -12.79
CA SER A 360 8.25 15.02 -14.12
C SER A 360 9.77 14.83 -14.08
N GLY A 361 10.36 14.60 -15.26
CA GLY A 361 11.81 14.46 -15.39
C GLY A 361 12.36 13.18 -14.76
N PHE A 362 11.63 12.06 -14.78
CA PHE A 362 12.01 10.78 -14.16
C PHE A 362 13.34 10.16 -14.65
N LYS A 363 13.96 10.72 -15.69
CA LYS A 363 15.27 10.31 -16.23
C LYS A 363 16.43 11.21 -15.78
N GLN A 364 16.14 12.27 -15.04
CA GLN A 364 17.14 13.16 -14.46
C GLN A 364 17.74 12.52 -13.19
N ASN A 365 18.75 13.16 -12.60
CA ASN A 365 19.30 12.72 -11.32
C ASN A 365 18.29 13.02 -10.20
N VAL A 366 17.38 12.08 -9.95
CA VAL A 366 16.31 12.22 -8.97
C VAL A 366 16.85 12.34 -7.55
N THR A 367 17.89 11.57 -7.21
CA THR A 367 18.56 11.67 -5.90
C THR A 367 18.99 13.11 -5.60
N ALA A 368 19.70 13.76 -6.52
CA ALA A 368 20.17 15.14 -6.31
C ALA A 368 19.01 16.15 -6.21
N ARG A 369 17.91 15.92 -6.95
CA ARG A 369 16.72 16.77 -6.90
C ARG A 369 16.01 16.67 -5.56
N LEU A 370 15.76 15.46 -5.07
CA LEU A 370 15.15 15.22 -3.76
C LEU A 370 16.01 15.81 -2.64
N VAL A 371 17.32 15.56 -2.68
CA VAL A 371 18.26 16.13 -1.68
C VAL A 371 18.21 17.65 -1.69
N LYS A 372 18.27 18.29 -2.86
CA LYS A 372 18.20 19.76 -2.96
C LYS A 372 16.85 20.31 -2.48
N ALA A 373 15.74 19.63 -2.74
CA ALA A 373 14.42 20.04 -2.27
C ALA A 373 14.36 20.04 -0.74
N MET A 374 14.91 19.00 -0.07
CA MET A 374 14.96 18.92 1.39
C MET A 374 15.84 19.99 2.05
N GLU A 375 16.80 20.58 1.32
CA GLU A 375 17.58 21.72 1.83
C GLU A 375 16.78 23.03 1.86
N ASN A 376 15.58 23.08 1.26
CA ASN A 376 14.69 24.22 1.41
C ASN A 376 14.01 24.16 2.80
N PRO A 377 14.12 25.20 3.64
CA PRO A 377 13.60 25.20 5.01
C PRO A 377 12.07 25.14 5.09
N HIS A 378 11.36 25.31 3.98
CA HIS A 378 9.91 25.21 3.96
C HIS A 378 9.41 23.80 3.68
N VAL A 379 10.25 22.85 3.25
CA VAL A 379 9.80 21.49 2.92
C VAL A 379 9.69 20.63 4.18
N ASP A 380 8.45 20.25 4.50
CA ASP A 380 8.14 19.41 5.67
C ASP A 380 8.15 17.92 5.30
N ILE A 381 7.63 17.55 4.12
CA ILE A 381 7.41 16.16 3.71
C ILE A 381 7.89 15.96 2.28
N ILE A 382 8.56 14.83 2.00
CA ILE A 382 8.73 14.33 0.62
C ILE A 382 7.60 13.36 0.30
N GLY A 383 6.74 13.73 -0.66
CA GLY A 383 5.60 12.93 -1.11
C GLY A 383 6.04 11.78 -2.02
N HIS A 384 5.42 10.61 -1.84
CA HIS A 384 5.63 9.36 -2.59
C HIS A 384 7.05 9.25 -3.24
N PRO A 385 8.10 9.01 -2.42
CA PRO A 385 9.50 9.35 -2.75
C PRO A 385 10.16 8.55 -3.87
N THR A 386 9.54 7.47 -4.37
CA THR A 386 10.08 6.66 -5.47
C THR A 386 9.31 6.89 -6.77
N GLY A 387 8.14 7.53 -6.67
CA GLY A 387 7.22 7.74 -7.78
C GLY A 387 6.72 6.42 -8.35
N ARG A 388 6.76 5.30 -7.63
CA ARG A 388 6.26 4.03 -8.15
C ARG A 388 4.74 4.03 -8.31
N LEU A 389 4.26 3.23 -9.26
CA LEU A 389 2.88 2.80 -9.36
C LEU A 389 2.90 1.28 -9.52
N ILE A 390 2.48 0.53 -8.52
CA ILE A 390 2.62 -0.92 -8.40
C ILE A 390 2.18 -1.65 -9.67
N SER A 391 1.06 -1.23 -10.27
CA SER A 391 0.50 -1.91 -11.45
C SER A 391 0.97 -1.32 -12.79
N LYS A 392 1.79 -0.25 -12.80
CA LYS A 392 2.07 0.54 -14.01
C LYS A 392 3.52 0.99 -14.21
N ARG A 393 4.27 1.25 -13.13
CA ARG A 393 5.58 1.92 -13.15
C ARG A 393 6.43 1.50 -11.95
N GLU A 394 7.61 0.93 -12.21
CA GLU A 394 8.56 0.48 -11.18
C GLU A 394 9.01 1.58 -10.19
N GLY A 395 9.07 2.83 -10.67
CA GLY A 395 9.65 3.98 -9.96
C GLY A 395 10.76 4.60 -10.81
N TYR A 396 11.32 5.72 -10.36
CA TYR A 396 12.52 6.30 -10.97
C TYR A 396 13.80 5.80 -10.27
N GLU A 397 14.95 5.93 -10.93
CA GLU A 397 16.24 5.58 -10.34
C GLU A 397 16.59 6.59 -9.24
N VAL A 398 16.64 6.13 -7.99
CA VAL A 398 16.92 6.95 -6.82
C VAL A 398 17.79 6.17 -5.82
N ASP A 399 18.77 6.86 -5.27
CA ASP A 399 19.63 6.36 -4.19
C ASP A 399 18.99 6.76 -2.85
N LEU A 400 18.18 5.85 -2.32
CA LEU A 400 17.37 6.11 -1.13
C LEU A 400 18.20 6.31 0.14
N GLU A 401 19.37 5.69 0.26
CA GLU A 401 20.23 5.94 1.44
C GLU A 401 20.69 7.40 1.49
N LYS A 402 21.04 8.00 0.34
CA LYS A 402 21.35 9.44 0.29
C LYS A 402 20.13 10.33 0.57
N VAL A 403 18.94 9.89 0.15
CA VAL A 403 17.68 10.59 0.46
C VAL A 403 17.40 10.51 1.96
N PHE A 404 17.60 9.36 2.59
CA PHE A 404 17.43 9.16 4.03
C PHE A 404 18.44 10.00 4.83
N ASP A 405 19.71 10.03 4.43
CA ASP A 405 20.73 10.88 5.06
C ASP A 405 20.36 12.36 5.02
N ALA A 406 19.78 12.82 3.91
CA ALA A 406 19.30 14.19 3.77
C ALA A 406 18.07 14.44 4.65
N ALA A 407 17.05 13.59 4.58
CA ALA A 407 15.83 13.68 5.40
C ALA A 407 16.15 13.72 6.91
N ALA A 408 17.07 12.87 7.38
CA ALA A 408 17.51 12.87 8.77
C ALA A 408 18.24 14.17 9.15
N ARG A 409 19.07 14.74 8.26
CA ARG A 409 19.78 16.00 8.48
C ARG A 409 18.84 17.20 8.52
N THR A 410 17.86 17.23 7.63
CA THR A 410 16.95 18.38 7.43
C THR A 410 15.68 18.27 8.28
N ASN A 411 15.49 17.14 8.99
CA ASN A 411 14.28 16.81 9.74
C ASN A 411 13.02 16.71 8.86
N THR A 412 13.19 16.52 7.55
CA THR A 412 12.08 16.32 6.60
C THR A 412 11.50 14.91 6.75
N ALA A 413 10.17 14.81 6.87
CA ALA A 413 9.49 13.52 6.92
C ALA A 413 9.40 12.87 5.53
N LEU A 414 9.29 11.54 5.49
CA LEU A 414 9.07 10.80 4.24
C LEU A 414 7.68 10.19 4.22
N GLU A 415 6.98 10.35 3.10
CA GLU A 415 5.62 9.86 2.97
C GLU A 415 5.55 8.32 2.77
N ILE A 416 4.58 7.69 3.42
CA ILE A 416 3.97 6.40 3.08
C ILE A 416 2.59 6.71 2.50
N ASN A 417 2.53 6.84 1.19
CA ASN A 417 1.34 7.17 0.44
C ASN A 417 0.43 5.93 0.38
N ALA A 418 -0.74 6.02 1.02
CA ALA A 418 -1.67 4.94 1.23
C ALA A 418 -2.56 4.64 0.01
N TYR A 419 -2.45 5.43 -1.08
CA TYR A 419 -3.15 5.12 -2.32
C TYR A 419 -2.76 3.72 -2.80
N TYR A 420 -3.75 2.89 -3.10
CA TYR A 420 -3.57 1.45 -3.28
C TYR A 420 -2.60 1.05 -4.40
N ASP A 421 -2.48 1.89 -5.44
CA ASP A 421 -1.56 1.65 -6.57
C ASP A 421 -0.18 2.30 -6.33
N ARG A 422 0.03 3.05 -5.24
CA ARG A 422 1.32 3.64 -4.86
C ARG A 422 2.00 2.84 -3.74
N LEU A 423 1.41 2.85 -2.54
CA LEU A 423 2.00 2.33 -1.30
C LEU A 423 3.46 2.74 -1.13
N ASP A 424 3.75 4.00 -1.39
CA ASP A 424 5.12 4.53 -1.51
C ASP A 424 5.36 5.57 -0.42
N LEU A 425 6.23 5.36 0.55
CA LEU A 425 7.35 4.43 0.61
C LEU A 425 6.98 2.96 0.93
N SER A 426 7.74 2.01 0.37
CA SER A 426 7.58 0.58 0.67
C SER A 426 7.89 0.24 2.13
N ASP A 427 7.37 -0.89 2.62
CA ASP A 427 7.58 -1.36 4.01
C ASP A 427 9.06 -1.47 4.40
N LEU A 428 9.89 -2.03 3.52
CA LEU A 428 11.34 -2.17 3.75
C LEU A 428 12.04 -0.81 3.88
N ASN A 429 11.70 0.12 2.99
CA ASN A 429 12.31 1.44 2.95
C ASN A 429 11.80 2.32 4.11
N ALA A 430 10.52 2.22 4.47
CA ALA A 430 9.95 2.89 5.63
C ALA A 430 10.58 2.39 6.95
N ARG A 431 10.83 1.08 7.06
CA ARG A 431 11.57 0.52 8.21
C ARG A 431 12.98 1.10 8.29
N ARG A 432 13.70 1.12 7.16
CA ARG A 432 15.04 1.68 7.09
C ARG A 432 15.09 3.16 7.48
N ALA A 433 14.12 3.95 6.99
CA ALA A 433 14.02 5.36 7.35
C ALA A 433 13.81 5.56 8.86
N ALA A 434 12.91 4.78 9.48
CA ALA A 434 12.67 4.85 10.91
C ALA A 434 13.88 4.39 11.76
N GLU A 435 14.63 3.38 11.30
CA GLU A 435 15.91 2.97 11.93
C GLU A 435 16.97 4.09 11.91
N MET A 436 16.87 5.03 10.96
CA MET A 436 17.70 6.23 10.88
C MET A 436 17.15 7.42 11.67
N GLY A 437 16.03 7.24 12.38
CA GLY A 437 15.39 8.29 13.19
C GLY A 437 14.55 9.28 12.38
N ILE A 438 14.27 8.98 11.12
CA ILE A 438 13.43 9.83 10.25
C ILE A 438 11.96 9.60 10.64
N LEU A 439 11.19 10.67 10.72
CA LEU A 439 9.74 10.59 10.90
C LEU A 439 9.04 10.32 9.57
N LEU A 440 7.95 9.56 9.62
CA LEU A 440 7.16 9.21 8.45
C LEU A 440 5.82 9.95 8.47
N SER A 441 5.25 10.18 7.29
CA SER A 441 3.87 10.70 7.12
C SER A 441 3.03 9.68 6.38
N VAL A 442 1.93 9.20 6.94
CA VAL A 442 1.02 8.26 6.28
C VAL A 442 -0.18 9.04 5.74
N ASN A 443 -0.29 9.20 4.43
CA ASN A 443 -1.32 10.02 3.81
C ASN A 443 -2.00 9.31 2.64
N THR A 444 -3.27 9.61 2.36
CA THR A 444 -4.06 8.88 1.37
C THR A 444 -3.92 9.38 -0.06
N ASP A 445 -3.43 10.60 -0.28
CA ASP A 445 -3.41 11.23 -1.61
C ASP A 445 -4.85 11.27 -2.18
N ALA A 446 -5.80 11.60 -1.30
CA ALA A 446 -7.22 11.49 -1.57
C ALA A 446 -7.71 12.64 -2.45
N HIS A 447 -8.16 12.29 -3.67
CA HIS A 447 -8.85 13.18 -4.61
C HIS A 447 -10.39 13.09 -4.53
N HIS A 448 -10.90 12.16 -3.72
CA HIS A 448 -12.32 11.97 -3.42
C HIS A 448 -12.46 11.66 -1.93
N PRO A 449 -13.54 12.08 -1.23
CA PRO A 449 -13.83 11.68 0.15
C PRO A 449 -13.79 10.16 0.38
N GLU A 450 -14.14 9.39 -0.65
CA GLU A 450 -14.13 7.92 -0.67
C GLU A 450 -12.74 7.34 -0.89
N HIS A 451 -11.68 8.13 -0.94
CA HIS A 451 -10.31 7.61 -0.93
C HIS A 451 -9.73 7.59 0.49
N LEU A 452 -10.31 8.34 1.44
CA LEU A 452 -9.81 8.42 2.82
C LEU A 452 -9.78 7.06 3.55
N TRP A 453 -10.66 6.12 3.18
CA TRP A 453 -10.64 4.76 3.75
C TRP A 453 -9.32 4.03 3.47
N MET A 454 -8.58 4.42 2.42
CA MET A 454 -7.31 3.81 2.03
C MET A 454 -6.21 4.01 3.08
N MET A 455 -6.40 4.87 4.09
CA MET A 455 -5.46 5.04 5.21
C MET A 455 -5.04 3.70 5.82
N ARG A 456 -5.95 2.72 5.86
CA ARG A 456 -5.67 1.36 6.35
C ARG A 456 -4.54 0.66 5.58
N PHE A 457 -4.32 0.97 4.31
CA PHE A 457 -3.20 0.43 3.54
C PHE A 457 -1.87 1.06 3.94
N GLY A 458 -1.86 2.37 4.18
CA GLY A 458 -0.70 3.09 4.70
C GLY A 458 -0.32 2.59 6.10
N VAL A 459 -1.31 2.46 7.00
CA VAL A 459 -1.12 1.87 8.33
C VAL A 459 -0.65 0.42 8.23
N GLY A 460 -1.22 -0.40 7.34
CA GLY A 460 -0.74 -1.76 7.08
C GLY A 460 0.73 -1.79 6.65
N THR A 461 1.14 -0.89 5.75
CA THR A 461 2.52 -0.73 5.30
C THR A 461 3.45 -0.30 6.44
N ALA A 462 3.02 0.66 7.27
CA ALA A 462 3.72 1.10 8.46
C ALA A 462 3.90 -0.02 9.50
N ARG A 463 2.87 -0.84 9.72
CA ARG A 463 2.93 -2.02 10.60
C ARG A 463 3.94 -3.04 10.09
N ARG A 464 3.92 -3.35 8.78
CA ARG A 464 4.94 -4.22 8.14
C ARG A 464 6.37 -3.66 8.27
N ALA A 465 6.49 -2.34 8.34
CA ALA A 465 7.73 -1.61 8.57
C ALA A 465 8.14 -1.51 10.05
N TRP A 466 7.42 -2.16 10.97
CA TRP A 466 7.67 -2.15 12.42
C TRP A 466 7.48 -0.77 13.07
N LEU A 467 6.73 0.13 12.43
CA LEU A 467 6.55 1.48 12.91
C LEU A 467 5.62 1.52 14.12
N LYS A 468 6.02 2.33 15.10
CA LYS A 468 5.24 2.72 16.27
C LYS A 468 4.55 4.06 16.00
N PRO A 469 3.52 4.43 16.79
CA PRO A 469 2.88 5.74 16.64
C PRO A 469 3.85 6.92 16.70
N GLU A 470 4.88 6.86 17.56
CA GLU A 470 5.90 7.90 17.67
C GLU A 470 6.79 8.06 16.42
N ASN A 471 6.77 7.11 15.47
CA ASN A 471 7.49 7.24 14.21
C ASN A 471 6.69 8.02 13.15
N ILE A 472 5.41 8.34 13.39
CA ILE A 472 4.48 8.84 12.37
C ILE A 472 3.88 10.17 12.81
N ILE A 473 4.08 11.23 12.03
CA ILE A 473 3.59 12.58 12.37
C ILE A 473 2.05 12.66 12.37
N ASN A 474 1.36 11.79 11.64
CA ASN A 474 -0.09 11.68 11.64
C ASN A 474 -0.67 11.17 12.98
N CYS A 475 0.17 10.68 13.89
CA CYS A 475 -0.25 10.26 15.23
C CYS A 475 -0.14 11.38 16.28
N PHE A 476 0.48 12.51 15.92
CA PHE A 476 0.68 13.63 16.82
C PHE A 476 -0.62 14.38 17.09
N ASP A 477 -0.82 14.84 18.32
CA ASP A 477 -1.87 15.81 18.56
C ASP A 477 -1.60 17.13 17.82
N PRO A 478 -2.61 18.00 17.62
CA PRO A 478 -2.42 19.24 16.86
C PRO A 478 -1.27 20.11 17.37
N ALA A 479 -1.08 20.21 18.69
CA ALA A 479 -0.02 21.02 19.27
C ALA A 479 1.38 20.42 19.02
N GLN A 480 1.50 19.10 19.10
CA GLN A 480 2.73 18.37 18.75
C GLN A 480 3.06 18.53 17.26
N LEU A 481 2.06 18.40 16.38
CA LEU A 481 2.23 18.54 14.94
C LEU A 481 2.65 19.96 14.57
N GLU A 482 1.94 20.98 15.05
CA GLU A 482 2.27 22.40 14.81
C GLU A 482 3.67 22.75 15.30
N LYS A 483 4.05 22.23 16.47
CA LYS A 483 5.41 22.42 17.00
C LYS A 483 6.45 21.81 16.06
N TRP A 484 6.19 20.64 15.50
CA TRP A 484 7.11 19.98 14.57
C TRP A 484 7.18 20.73 13.23
N LEU A 485 6.04 21.11 12.64
CA LEU A 485 5.99 21.92 11.40
C LEU A 485 6.69 23.28 11.55
N ALA A 486 6.68 23.86 12.76
CA ALA A 486 7.39 25.11 13.04
C ALA A 486 8.92 24.95 13.15
N THR A 487 9.47 23.74 13.23
CA THR A 487 10.92 23.54 13.40
C THR A 487 11.73 23.87 12.14
N HIS A 488 11.12 23.77 10.96
CA HIS A 488 11.78 23.98 9.66
C HIS A 488 11.78 25.46 9.22
N LYS A 489 10.78 26.24 9.63
CA LYS A 489 10.48 27.59 9.10
C LYS A 489 11.34 28.73 9.66
N LYS A 490 12.64 28.53 9.84
CA LYS A 490 13.57 29.53 10.43
C LYS A 490 14.18 30.51 9.44
#